data_AF-A0A835PAM6-F1
#
_entry.id   AF-A0A835PAM6-F1
#
_cell.length_a   1.000
_cell.length_b   1.000
_cell.length_c   1.000
_cell.angle_alpha   90.00
_cell.angle_beta   90.00
_cell.angle_gamma   90.00
#
_symmetry.space_group_name_H-M   'P 1'
#
loop_
_entity.id
_entity.type
_entity.pdbx_description
1 polymer ?
#
loop_
_entity_poly.entity_id
_entity_poly.type
_entity_poly.pdbx_seq_one_letter_code
_entity_poly.pdbx_strand_id
1 'polypeptide(L)'
;MSQLKQIHAQLAVHGLLSDTLTFSGLISFCSLNPNGDLHYARQLFDGFTAPNRFMYNTLIRAYSNSKETKETLETTVILIRRMMAEGLPPNNFTFPLF
;
A
#
# COMPACT_ATOMS: atom_id res chain seq x y z
N MET A 1 13.37 -9.78 -0.57
CA MET A 1 13.30 -8.32 -0.87
C MET A 1 14.26 -7.86 -1.96
N SER A 2 15.48 -8.40 -2.10
CA SER A 2 16.42 -7.99 -3.15
C SER A 2 15.88 -8.15 -4.56
N GLN A 3 15.25 -9.30 -4.88
CA GLN A 3 14.66 -9.56 -6.20
C GLN A 3 13.51 -8.61 -6.53
N LEU A 4 12.68 -8.28 -5.53
CA LEU A 4 11.55 -7.37 -5.74
C LEU A 4 12.02 -5.92 -5.97
N LYS A 5 13.06 -5.48 -5.26
CA LYS A 5 13.71 -4.19 -5.53
C LYS A 5 14.33 -4.14 -6.93
N GLN A 6 14.90 -5.26 -7.41
CA GLN A 6 15.37 -5.38 -8.79
C GLN A 6 14.21 -5.29 -9.79
N ILE A 7 13.09 -5.97 -9.55
CA ILE A 7 11.89 -5.86 -10.40
C ILE A 7 11.39 -4.42 -10.43
N HIS A 8 11.28 -3.74 -9.28
CA HIS A 8 10.89 -2.33 -9.25
C HIS A 8 11.87 -1.45 -10.05
N ALA A 9 13.18 -1.65 -9.91
CA ALA A 9 14.17 -0.92 -10.70
C ALA A 9 14.02 -1.19 -12.21
N GLN A 10 13.73 -2.43 -12.61
CA GLN A 10 13.47 -2.76 -14.03
C GLN A 10 12.20 -2.07 -14.53
N LEU A 11 11.12 -2.07 -13.76
CA LEU A 11 9.89 -1.34 -14.10
C LEU A 11 10.13 0.16 -14.26
N ALA A 12 11.02 0.73 -13.43
CA ALA A 12 11.48 2.11 -13.55
C ALA A 12 12.17 2.38 -14.88
N VAL A 13 13.15 1.55 -15.23
CA VAL A 13 13.92 1.68 -16.47
C VAL A 13 13.03 1.54 -17.72
N HIS A 14 12.00 0.70 -17.66
CA HIS A 14 11.08 0.46 -18.78
C HIS A 14 9.88 1.43 -18.82
N GLY A 15 9.82 2.42 -17.92
CA GLY A 15 8.73 3.40 -17.89
C GLY A 15 7.37 2.83 -17.45
N LEU A 16 7.36 1.69 -16.77
CA LEU A 16 6.14 1.00 -16.33
C LEU A 16 5.69 1.41 -14.92
N LEU A 17 6.31 2.42 -14.31
CA LEU A 17 5.96 2.88 -12.97
C LEU A 17 4.58 3.53 -12.86
N SER A 18 4.01 3.98 -13.98
CA SER A 18 2.65 4.53 -14.02
C SER A 18 1.57 3.45 -14.13
N ASP A 19 1.95 2.19 -14.34
CA ASP A 19 0.97 1.11 -14.45
C ASP A 19 0.38 0.75 -13.09
N THR A 20 -0.91 1.08 -12.93
CA THR A 20 -1.64 0.91 -11.68
C THR A 20 -1.73 -0.55 -11.26
N LEU A 21 -1.86 -1.49 -12.21
CA LEU A 21 -1.97 -2.92 -11.93
C LEU A 21 -0.66 -3.46 -11.35
N THR A 22 0.46 -3.14 -12.00
CA THR A 22 1.80 -3.54 -11.56
C THR A 22 2.10 -3.00 -10.17
N PHE A 23 1.83 -1.72 -9.91
CA PHE A 23 2.06 -1.12 -8.60
C PHE A 23 1.16 -1.70 -7.51
N SER A 24 -0.10 -2.00 -7.85
CA SER A 24 -1.05 -2.64 -6.92
C SER A 24 -0.52 -4.02 -6.51
N GLY A 25 0.02 -4.80 -7.45
CA GLY A 25 0.63 -6.09 -7.18
C GLY A 25 1.87 -6.00 -6.30
N LEU A 26 2.77 -5.04 -6.58
CA LEU A 26 3.96 -4.79 -5.76
C LEU A 26 3.60 -4.39 -4.33
N ILE A 27 2.71 -3.41 -4.15
CA ILE A 27 2.23 -2.99 -2.83
C ILE A 27 1.60 -4.18 -2.10
N SER A 28 0.77 -4.97 -2.77
CA SER A 28 0.14 -6.14 -2.16
C SER A 28 1.14 -7.18 -1.68
N PHE A 29 2.12 -7.52 -2.51
CA PHE A 29 3.18 -8.46 -2.14
C PHE A 29 3.99 -7.92 -0.95
N CYS A 30 4.42 -6.66 -0.99
CA CYS A 30 5.21 -6.06 0.08
C CYS A 30 4.44 -5.93 1.39
N SER A 31 3.12 -5.72 1.33
CA SER A 31 2.28 -5.49 2.51
C SER A 31 1.81 -6.77 3.19
N LEU A 32 1.47 -7.82 2.41
CA LEU A 32 0.73 -8.98 2.92
C LEU A 32 1.55 -10.28 2.97
N ASN A 33 2.71 -10.34 2.30
CA ASN A 33 3.54 -11.55 2.32
C ASN A 33 4.34 -11.65 3.63
N PRO A 34 4.54 -12.86 4.21
CA PRO A 34 5.40 -13.03 5.38
C PRO A 34 6.85 -12.56 5.18
N ASN A 35 7.36 -12.65 3.95
CA ASN A 35 8.68 -12.14 3.55
C ASN A 35 8.59 -10.69 3.01
N GLY A 36 7.47 -10.03 3.27
CA GLY A 36 7.13 -8.66 2.90
C GLY A 36 7.94 -7.61 3.66
N ASP A 37 7.77 -6.36 3.25
CA ASP A 37 8.37 -5.19 3.89
C ASP A 37 7.32 -4.07 3.82
N LEU A 38 6.60 -3.91 4.93
CA LEU A 38 5.51 -2.93 5.04
C LEU A 38 6.03 -1.49 4.92
N HIS A 39 7.26 -1.23 5.39
CA HIS A 39 7.89 0.08 5.22
C HIS A 39 8.17 0.36 3.75
N TYR A 40 8.66 -0.63 3.01
CA TYR A 40 8.86 -0.49 1.57
C TYR A 40 7.53 -0.34 0.81
N ALA A 41 6.47 -1.07 1.21
CA ALA A 41 5.14 -0.90 0.64
C ALA A 41 4.61 0.53 0.81
N ARG A 42 4.86 1.13 1.97
CA ARG A 42 4.52 2.52 2.28
C ARG A 42 5.26 3.50 1.35
N GLN A 43 6.56 3.30 1.17
CA GLN A 43 7.38 4.12 0.26
C GLN A 43 6.90 4.01 -1.19
N LEU A 44 6.58 2.80 -1.66
CA LEU A 44 5.99 2.58 -2.97
C LEU A 44 4.69 3.40 -3.12
N PHE A 45 3.78 3.24 -2.16
CA PHE A 45 2.52 3.97 -2.19
C PHE A 45 2.72 5.48 -2.23
N ASP A 46 3.61 6.04 -1.42
CA ASP A 46 3.86 7.48 -1.38
C ASP A 46 4.48 8.03 -2.66
N GLY A 47 5.24 7.19 -3.38
CA GLY A 47 5.80 7.53 -4.69
C GLY A 47 4.82 7.43 -5.86
N PHE A 48 3.62 6.86 -5.66
CA PHE A 48 2.64 6.65 -6.73
C PHE A 48 1.63 7.81 -6.79
N THR A 49 1.52 8.47 -7.94
CA THR A 49 0.76 9.73 -8.09
C THR A 49 -0.76 9.59 -7.92
N ALA A 50 -1.33 8.42 -8.20
CA ALA A 50 -2.79 8.21 -8.19
C ALA A 50 -3.17 6.84 -7.59
N PRO A 51 -2.96 6.64 -6.29
CA PRO A 51 -3.23 5.35 -5.66
C PRO A 51 -4.72 5.01 -5.75
N ASN A 52 -5.01 3.75 -6.09
CA ASN A 52 -6.40 3.29 -6.19
C ASN A 52 -6.91 2.77 -4.83
N ARG A 53 -8.22 2.51 -4.75
CA ARG A 53 -8.85 1.96 -3.54
C ARG A 53 -8.23 0.63 -3.07
N PHE A 54 -7.77 -0.21 -4.00
CA PHE A 54 -7.15 -1.49 -3.65
C PHE A 54 -5.83 -1.30 -2.91
N MET A 55 -4.98 -0.36 -3.35
CA MET A 55 -3.72 -0.03 -2.67
C MET A 55 -3.97 0.49 -1.24
N TYR A 56 -4.96 1.39 -1.08
CA TYR A 56 -5.37 1.87 0.24
C TYR A 56 -5.82 0.75 1.17
N ASN A 57 -6.77 -0.07 0.71
CA ASN A 57 -7.31 -1.18 1.50
C ASN A 57 -6.21 -2.19 1.86
N THR A 58 -5.26 -2.41 0.96
CA THR A 58 -4.14 -3.33 1.19
C THR A 58 -3.22 -2.82 2.30
N LEU A 59 -2.83 -1.54 2.27
CA LEU A 59 -2.02 -0.95 3.33
C LEU A 59 -2.76 -0.91 4.66
N ILE A 60 -4.02 -0.45 4.65
CA ILE A 60 -4.85 -0.39 5.86
C ILE A 60 -4.92 -1.77 6.53
N ARG A 61 -5.24 -2.81 5.76
CA ARG A 61 -5.25 -4.19 6.25
C ARG A 61 -3.89 -4.64 6.79
N ALA A 62 -2.79 -4.29 6.12
CA ALA A 62 -1.46 -4.69 6.57
C ALA A 62 -1.04 -3.99 7.88
N TYR A 63 -1.36 -2.71 8.04
CA TYR A 63 -1.14 -1.99 9.29
C TYR A 63 -2.02 -2.53 10.42
N SER A 64 -3.30 -2.82 10.16
CA SER A 64 -4.19 -3.41 11.17
C SER A 64 -3.80 -4.82 11.58
N ASN A 65 -3.19 -5.61 10.69
CA ASN A 65 -2.67 -6.94 11.01
C ASN A 65 -1.26 -6.92 11.62
N SER A 66 -0.58 -5.77 11.61
CA SER A 66 0.70 -5.61 12.29
C SER A 66 0.48 -5.49 13.80
N LYS A 67 1.56 -5.56 14.61
CA LYS A 67 1.42 -5.40 16.05
C LYS A 67 0.71 -4.08 16.35
N GLU A 68 -0.38 -4.14 17.11
CA GLU A 68 -1.14 -2.96 17.50
C GLU A 68 -0.24 -2.02 18.33
N THR A 69 0.24 -0.98 17.67
CA THR A 69 0.94 0.15 18.29
C THR A 69 0.19 1.44 18.00
N LYS A 70 0.41 2.45 18.84
CA LYS A 70 -0.14 3.79 18.61
C LYS A 70 0.20 4.31 17.20
N GLU A 71 1.41 4.06 16.73
CA GLU A 71 1.88 4.45 15.39
C GLU A 71 1.09 3.76 14.26
N THR A 72 0.79 2.47 14.39
CA THR A 72 0.03 1.72 13.37
C THR A 72 -1.42 2.19 13.28
N LEU A 73 -2.02 2.54 14.42
CA LEU A 73 -3.37 3.10 14.47
C LEU A 73 -3.41 4.50 13.84
N GLU A 74 -2.47 5.37 14.21
CA GLU A 74 -2.34 6.71 13.63
C GLU A 74 -2.13 6.64 12.11
N THR A 75 -1.28 5.73 11.65
CA THR A 75 -1.03 5.53 10.21
C THR A 75 -2.28 5.06 9.47
N THR A 76 -3.06 4.16 10.07
CA THR A 76 -4.33 3.69 9.50
C THR A 76 -5.34 4.83 9.37
N VAL A 77 -5.48 5.66 10.40
CA VAL A 77 -6.36 6.84 10.37
C VAL A 77 -5.90 7.85 9.30
N ILE A 78 -4.60 8.09 9.17
CA ILE A 78 -4.03 8.97 8.13
C ILE A 78 -4.36 8.44 6.73
N LEU A 79 -4.20 7.14 6.49
CA LEU A 79 -4.54 6.50 5.22
C LEU A 79 -6.03 6.65 4.88
N ILE A 80 -6.93 6.43 5.84
CA ILE A 80 -8.38 6.60 5.63
C ILE A 80 -8.73 8.06 5.32
N ARG A 81 -8.13 9.02 6.02
CA ARG A 81 -8.34 10.46 5.76
C ARG A 81 -7.86 10.85 4.37
N ARG A 82 -6.67 10.39 3.96
CA ARG A 82 -6.14 10.65 2.62
C ARG A 82 -7.02 10.04 1.53
N MET A 83 -7.46 8.80 1.72
CA MET A 83 -8.39 8.10 0.84
C MET A 83 -9.70 8.88 0.64
N MET A 84 -10.30 9.43 1.72
CA MET A 84 -11.49 10.28 1.62
C MET A 84 -11.20 11.60 0.89
N ALA A 85 -10.07 12.25 1.16
CA ALA A 85 -9.67 13.50 0.52
C ALA A 85 -9.45 13.34 -1.00
N GLU A 86 -9.02 12.16 -1.43
CA GLU A 86 -8.85 11.79 -2.85
C GLU A 86 -10.16 11.31 -3.51
N GLY A 87 -11.32 11.45 -2.84
CA GLY A 87 -12.63 11.10 -3.41
C GLY A 87 -12.87 9.59 -3.51
N LEU A 88 -12.09 8.78 -2.79
CA LEU A 88 -12.24 7.33 -2.72
C LEU A 88 -12.90 6.98 -1.39
N PRO A 89 -14.24 7.01 -1.23
CA PRO A 89 -14.85 6.69 0.06
C PRO A 89 -14.50 5.25 0.48
N PRO A 90 -14.25 5.02 1.79
CA PRO A 90 -14.08 3.69 2.36
C PRO A 90 -15.20 2.74 1.95
N ASN A 91 -14.88 1.46 1.81
CA ASN A 91 -15.87 0.42 1.51
C ASN A 91 -15.75 -0.74 2.49
N ASN A 92 -16.52 -1.81 2.25
CA ASN A 92 -16.54 -3.00 3.10
C ASN A 92 -15.17 -3.71 3.24
N PHE A 93 -14.18 -3.35 2.42
CA PHE A 93 -12.80 -3.84 2.52
C PHE A 93 -11.85 -2.88 3.25
N THR A 94 -12.31 -1.67 3.57
CA THR A 94 -11.57 -0.69 4.40
C THR A 94 -11.85 -0.90 5.89
N PHE A 95 -13.08 -1.30 6.24
CA PHE A 95 -13.53 -1.53 7.62
C PHE A 95 -13.96 -2.98 7.99
N PRO A 96 -13.44 -4.07 7.41
CA PRO A 96 -13.81 -5.41 7.86
C PRO A 96 -13.20 -5.80 9.23
N LEU A 97 -12.51 -4.86 9.89
CA LEU A 97 -11.67 -5.05 11.08
C LEU A 97 -12.19 -4.31 12.32
N PHE A 98 -13.40 -3.74 12.26
CA PHE A 98 -14.14 -3.26 13.42
C PHE A 98 -15.38 -4.10 13.65
#